data_AF-A0A0A2WMG2-F1
#
_entry.id   AF-A0A0A2WMG2-F1
#
_cell.length_a   1.000
_cell.length_b   1.000
_cell.length_c   1.000
_cell.angle_alpha   90.00
_cell.angle_beta   90.00
_cell.angle_gamma   90.00
#
_symmetry.space_group_name_H-M   'P 1'
#
loop_
_entity.id
_entity.type
_entity.pdbx_description
1 polymer ?
#
loop_
_entity_poly.entity_id
_entity_poly.type
_entity_poly.pdbx_seq_one_letter_code
_entity_poly.pdbx_strand_id
1 'polypeptide(L)'
;MREWREAYTLSKRKTDEVVLERTYRLLTPLFGGGVEPKKADPVSVVRATEVRGQLRFWWRAVRGWRSGGRLEELWKLEAQIFGSAGEGGASPLWVAVETLEEGREVEIKEIKEKGRVVQWYLGFPLRDGKVWSPVREGVCFRLRLRFPEALKEEVEAALWAWQTFGGLGARTRRGFGALALEGAPSPDEKEVREGLKRYSQEGGWPPDVPHLTPGSLVRVVNLPWRALAERYQAFRQDRNPGQGNQPGRSRWPEPDEVRRLQNRHAQKHPPCHPVRKFPRGQFGLPIIFHFKDGGDPEDATLQGQEADRLASPLLFRPLDEGRCLVAVLEAPRVPPGGVVLRWGNGGKSVQVELTPQEAAEIPVLKRKTDPLRAFVESL
;
A
#
# COMPACT_ATOMS: atom_id res chain seq x y z
N MET A 1 11.68 17.04 14.16
CA MET A 1 12.30 15.81 14.73
C MET A 1 12.68 15.83 16.24
N ARG A 2 12.89 16.99 16.91
CA ARG A 2 13.13 17.05 18.38
C ARG A 2 11.93 16.55 19.21
N GLU A 3 10.71 16.80 18.73
CA GLU A 3 9.46 16.57 19.46
C GLU A 3 9.02 15.09 19.54
N TRP A 4 9.40 14.24 18.58
CA TRP A 4 9.06 12.81 18.62
C TRP A 4 9.67 12.06 19.80
N ARG A 5 10.77 12.58 20.37
CA ARG A 5 11.44 11.99 21.54
C ARG A 5 10.70 12.24 22.85
N GLU A 6 9.81 13.23 22.90
CA GLU A 6 9.08 13.61 24.11
C GLU A 6 7.74 12.86 24.25
N ALA A 7 7.20 12.30 23.16
CA ALA A 7 5.91 11.60 23.14
C ALA A 7 5.98 10.12 23.60
N TYR A 8 7.09 9.66 24.18
CA TYR A 8 7.21 8.30 24.67
C TYR A 8 8.10 8.21 25.90
N THR A 9 7.81 7.25 26.77
CA THR A 9 8.62 7.00 27.97
C THR A 9 9.75 6.03 27.63
N LEU A 10 10.97 6.43 27.95
CA LEU A 10 12.17 5.60 27.92
C LEU A 10 12.63 5.37 29.36
N SER A 11 12.71 4.11 29.78
CA SER A 11 13.33 3.76 31.06
C SER A 11 14.43 2.73 30.84
N LYS A 12 15.60 2.96 31.44
CA LYS A 12 16.69 1.97 31.54
C LYS A 12 16.52 1.17 32.82
N ARG A 13 16.56 -0.16 32.73
CA ARG A 13 16.63 -1.04 33.92
C ARG A 13 18.10 -1.35 34.25
N LYS A 14 18.37 -2.08 35.36
CA LYS A 14 19.71 -2.46 35.84
C LYS A 14 20.51 -3.38 34.88
N THR A 15 19.96 -3.68 33.71
CA THR A 15 20.56 -4.40 32.57
C THR A 15 20.53 -3.48 31.35
N ASP A 16 21.40 -3.69 30.34
CA ASP A 16 21.46 -2.93 29.06
C ASP A 16 20.21 -3.09 28.16
N GLU A 17 19.03 -3.03 28.77
CA GLU A 17 17.73 -3.28 28.19
C GLU A 17 16.91 -1.99 28.20
N VAL A 18 16.38 -1.68 27.03
CA VAL A 18 15.53 -0.52 26.77
C VAL A 18 14.08 -0.95 26.82
N VAL A 19 13.26 -0.19 27.55
CA VAL A 19 11.80 -0.29 27.48
C VAL A 19 11.27 0.97 26.81
N LEU A 20 10.45 0.78 25.78
CA LEU A 20 9.79 1.84 25.02
C LEU A 20 8.28 1.61 25.02
N GLU A 21 7.53 2.64 25.37
CA GLU A 21 6.07 2.62 25.39
C GLU A 21 5.49 3.73 24.52
N ARG A 22 4.52 3.39 23.65
CA ARG A 22 3.82 4.35 22.77
C ARG A 22 2.34 4.04 22.71
N THR A 23 1.51 5.07 22.72
CA THR A 23 0.07 4.93 22.47
C THR A 23 -0.26 5.36 21.05
N TYR A 24 -1.00 4.51 20.33
CA TYR A 24 -1.43 4.77 18.97
C TYR A 24 -2.95 4.76 18.87
N ARG A 25 -3.49 5.72 18.12
CA ARG A 25 -4.89 5.74 17.67
C ARG A 25 -4.95 5.49 16.16
N LEU A 26 -5.95 4.75 15.70
CA LEU A 26 -6.19 4.61 14.26
C LEU A 26 -7.00 5.79 13.73
N LEU A 27 -6.45 6.48 12.72
CA LEU A 27 -7.07 7.61 12.02
C LEU A 27 -8.10 7.16 10.98
N THR A 28 -7.97 5.94 10.49
CA THR A 28 -8.88 5.36 9.50
C THR A 28 -9.36 3.99 9.96
N PRO A 29 -10.48 3.50 9.42
CA PRO A 29 -11.05 2.24 9.86
C PRO A 29 -10.06 1.08 9.72
N LEU A 30 -10.04 0.22 10.72
CA LEU A 30 -9.37 -1.07 10.70
C LEU A 30 -10.23 -2.05 9.89
N PHE A 31 -9.61 -2.73 8.93
CA PHE A 31 -10.25 -3.79 8.16
C PHE A 31 -9.39 -5.05 8.21
N GLY A 32 -9.99 -6.20 8.51
CA GLY A 32 -9.26 -7.46 8.69
C GLY A 32 -8.37 -7.45 9.94
N GLY A 33 -7.28 -8.21 9.93
CA GLY A 33 -6.34 -8.30 11.05
C GLY A 33 -6.60 -9.46 12.01
N GLY A 34 -7.66 -10.26 11.80
CA GLY A 34 -7.97 -11.46 12.58
C GLY A 34 -7.37 -12.77 12.04
N VAL A 35 -7.65 -13.89 12.72
CA VAL A 35 -7.30 -15.25 12.23
C VAL A 35 -8.03 -15.56 10.91
N GLU A 36 -9.26 -15.07 10.76
CA GLU A 36 -10.03 -15.20 9.52
C GLU A 36 -9.76 -14.03 8.55
N PRO A 37 -9.44 -14.32 7.27
CA PRO A 37 -9.36 -13.29 6.24
C PRO A 37 -10.63 -12.44 6.18
N LYS A 38 -10.47 -11.11 6.06
CA LYS A 38 -11.55 -10.10 6.00
C LYS A 38 -12.34 -9.86 7.30
N LYS A 39 -12.04 -10.55 8.40
CA LYS A 39 -12.63 -10.25 9.72
C LYS A 39 -11.57 -9.72 10.68
N ALA A 40 -11.94 -8.77 11.52
CA ALA A 40 -11.16 -8.47 12.72
C ALA A 40 -11.32 -9.64 13.70
N ASP A 41 -10.26 -9.96 14.45
CA ASP A 41 -10.31 -11.05 15.43
C ASP A 41 -11.35 -10.72 16.52
N PRO A 42 -12.24 -11.66 16.90
CA PRO A 42 -13.13 -11.45 18.03
C PRO A 42 -12.40 -11.44 19.38
N VAL A 43 -11.15 -11.93 19.47
CA VAL A 43 -10.40 -12.08 20.74
C VAL A 43 -9.42 -10.93 20.98
N SER A 44 -8.79 -10.37 19.94
CA SER A 44 -7.90 -9.20 20.08
C SER A 44 -7.89 -8.35 18.82
N VAL A 45 -8.42 -7.13 18.92
CA VAL A 45 -8.51 -6.17 17.81
C VAL A 45 -7.13 -5.83 17.24
N VAL A 46 -6.09 -5.83 18.09
CA VAL A 46 -4.69 -5.61 17.69
C VAL A 46 -3.82 -6.73 18.27
N ARG A 47 -3.06 -7.41 17.41
CA ARG A 47 -2.20 -8.53 17.82
C ARG A 47 -0.73 -8.15 17.86
N ALA A 48 -0.02 -8.56 18.91
CA ALA A 48 1.42 -8.36 19.02
C ALA A 48 2.19 -9.02 17.86
N THR A 49 1.72 -10.18 17.38
CA THR A 49 2.29 -10.88 16.21
C THR A 49 2.13 -10.08 14.91
N GLU A 50 1.00 -9.41 14.73
CA GLU A 50 0.77 -8.53 13.59
C GLU A 50 1.69 -7.30 13.66
N VAL A 51 1.75 -6.61 14.80
CA VAL A 51 2.65 -5.47 15.01
C VAL A 51 4.11 -5.88 14.75
N ARG A 52 4.52 -7.03 15.26
CA ARG A 52 5.85 -7.58 15.00
C ARG A 52 6.10 -7.80 13.51
N GLY A 53 5.13 -8.34 12.77
CA GLY A 53 5.21 -8.50 11.31
C GLY A 53 5.34 -7.17 10.57
N GLN A 54 4.62 -6.15 11.01
CA GLN A 54 4.74 -4.79 10.47
C GLN A 54 6.12 -4.18 10.74
N LEU A 55 6.61 -4.25 11.97
CA LEU A 55 7.95 -3.77 12.33
C LEU A 55 9.03 -4.48 11.50
N ARG A 56 8.91 -5.79 11.32
CA ARG A 56 9.83 -6.59 10.50
C ARG A 56 9.83 -6.15 9.03
N PHE A 57 8.64 -5.98 8.44
CA PHE A 57 8.51 -5.49 7.06
C PHE A 57 9.13 -4.09 6.90
N TRP A 58 8.78 -3.16 7.79
CA TRP A 58 9.23 -1.77 7.70
C TRP A 58 10.71 -1.61 8.02
N TRP A 59 11.25 -2.45 8.90
CA TRP A 59 12.70 -2.55 9.09
C TRP A 59 13.38 -2.94 7.78
N ARG A 60 12.94 -4.00 7.09
CA ARG A 60 13.51 -4.36 5.78
C ARG A 60 13.41 -3.22 4.77
N ALA A 61 12.27 -2.52 4.74
CA ALA A 61 12.01 -1.48 3.75
C ALA A 61 12.90 -0.23 3.91
N VAL A 62 13.48 0.01 5.08
CA VAL A 62 14.35 1.18 5.34
C VAL A 62 15.78 0.83 5.77
N ARG A 63 16.04 -0.40 6.22
CA ARG A 63 17.36 -0.87 6.68
C ARG A 63 17.92 -2.02 5.83
N GLY A 64 17.16 -2.51 4.85
CA GLY A 64 17.57 -3.64 4.01
C GLY A 64 18.89 -3.41 3.25
N TRP A 65 19.26 -2.15 2.99
CA TRP A 65 20.54 -1.75 2.40
C TRP A 65 21.77 -2.27 3.17
N ARG A 66 21.64 -2.52 4.48
CA ARG A 66 22.74 -3.04 5.31
C ARG A 66 23.23 -4.42 4.89
N SER A 67 22.44 -5.15 4.11
CA SER A 67 22.79 -6.45 3.57
C SER A 67 23.82 -6.39 2.43
N GLY A 68 24.10 -5.19 1.88
CA GLY A 68 25.01 -5.04 0.75
C GLY A 68 24.52 -5.75 -0.51
N GLY A 69 23.21 -5.78 -0.73
CA GLY A 69 22.59 -6.38 -1.92
C GLY A 69 22.31 -7.89 -1.82
N ARG A 70 22.59 -8.53 -0.68
CA ARG A 70 22.51 -10.00 -0.53
C ARG A 70 21.31 -10.43 0.30
N LEU A 71 20.46 -11.30 -0.26
CA LEU A 71 19.23 -11.75 0.41
C LEU A 71 19.53 -12.60 1.65
N GLU A 72 20.56 -13.43 1.61
CA GLU A 72 20.98 -14.27 2.72
C GLU A 72 21.45 -13.41 3.91
N GLU A 73 22.15 -12.31 3.62
CA GLU A 73 22.59 -11.36 4.64
C GLU A 73 21.41 -10.60 5.25
N LEU A 74 20.45 -10.18 4.42
CA LEU A 74 19.22 -9.55 4.89
C LEU A 74 18.48 -10.47 5.86
N TRP A 75 18.36 -11.76 5.52
CA TRP A 75 17.73 -12.75 6.39
C TRP A 75 18.45 -12.93 7.73
N LYS A 76 19.80 -12.97 7.72
CA LYS A 76 20.61 -13.05 8.94
C LYS A 76 20.41 -11.84 9.84
N LEU A 77 20.51 -10.62 9.29
CA LEU A 77 20.33 -9.38 10.04
C LEU A 77 18.91 -9.26 10.60
N GLU A 78 17.91 -9.64 9.81
CA GLU A 78 16.51 -9.67 10.26
C GLU A 78 16.30 -10.65 11.41
N ALA A 79 16.87 -11.85 11.32
CA ALA A 79 16.77 -12.87 12.35
C ALA A 79 17.42 -12.44 13.67
N GLN A 80 18.50 -11.65 13.64
CA GLN A 80 19.13 -11.11 14.84
C GLN A 80 18.21 -10.16 15.63
N ILE A 81 17.23 -9.54 14.99
CA ILE A 81 16.29 -8.60 15.62
C ILE A 81 14.97 -9.31 15.95
N PHE A 82 14.39 -9.95 14.95
CA PHE A 82 13.03 -10.52 14.99
C PHE A 82 13.02 -12.04 15.20
N GLY A 83 14.16 -12.67 15.47
CA GLY A 83 14.28 -14.12 15.59
C GLY A 83 13.98 -14.87 14.30
N SER A 84 14.27 -16.17 14.30
CA SER A 84 13.84 -17.11 13.25
C SER A 84 13.41 -18.42 13.88
N ALA A 85 12.61 -19.20 13.17
CA ALA A 85 12.31 -20.57 13.58
C ALA A 85 13.58 -21.43 13.36
N GLY A 86 14.00 -22.19 14.37
CA GLY A 86 15.20 -23.04 14.31
C GLY A 86 16.43 -22.41 14.96
N GLU A 87 17.58 -22.47 14.28
CA GLU A 87 18.91 -22.15 14.83
C GLU A 87 19.12 -20.67 15.22
N GLY A 88 18.24 -19.75 14.82
CA GLY A 88 18.39 -18.30 15.09
C GLY A 88 17.91 -17.84 16.47
N GLY A 89 17.43 -18.75 17.31
CA GLY A 89 17.11 -18.46 18.72
C GLY A 89 15.87 -17.59 18.95
N ALA A 90 15.52 -17.44 20.24
CA ALA A 90 14.44 -16.56 20.65
C ALA A 90 14.79 -15.10 20.34
N SER A 91 13.81 -14.34 19.85
CA SER A 91 14.06 -12.95 19.47
C SER A 91 14.38 -12.06 20.67
N PRO A 92 15.39 -11.18 20.55
CA PRO A 92 15.70 -10.19 21.57
C PRO A 92 14.68 -9.05 21.63
N LEU A 93 13.77 -8.94 20.66
CA LEU A 93 12.68 -7.97 20.64
C LEU A 93 11.39 -8.59 21.21
N TRP A 94 11.05 -8.18 22.42
CA TRP A 94 9.75 -8.47 23.02
C TRP A 94 8.74 -7.39 22.62
N VAL A 95 7.55 -7.84 22.19
CA VAL A 95 6.46 -6.99 21.71
C VAL A 95 5.21 -7.32 22.51
N ALA A 96 4.64 -6.33 23.18
CA ALA A 96 3.32 -6.45 23.81
C ALA A 96 2.41 -5.33 23.34
N VAL A 97 1.13 -5.67 23.21
CA VAL A 97 0.07 -4.75 22.85
C VAL A 97 -1.01 -4.85 23.91
N GLU A 98 -1.47 -3.69 24.37
CA GLU A 98 -2.63 -3.54 25.24
C GLU A 98 -3.67 -2.70 24.49
N THR A 99 -4.81 -3.28 24.16
CA THR A 99 -5.92 -2.54 23.54
C THR A 99 -6.55 -1.63 24.60
N LEU A 100 -6.57 -0.33 24.33
CA LEU A 100 -7.15 0.68 25.22
C LEU A 100 -8.60 1.00 24.82
N GLU A 101 -8.86 1.06 23.51
CA GLU A 101 -10.19 1.20 22.93
C GLU A 101 -10.31 0.20 21.77
N GLU A 102 -11.28 -0.72 21.83
CA GLU A 102 -11.55 -1.71 20.76
C GLU A 102 -12.16 -1.08 19.49
N GLY A 103 -12.57 0.18 19.58
CA GLY A 103 -13.34 0.87 18.56
C GLY A 103 -14.76 0.33 18.43
N ARG A 104 -15.56 1.04 17.63
CA ARG A 104 -16.91 0.62 17.25
C ARG A 104 -16.87 -0.13 15.93
N GLU A 105 -17.64 -1.22 15.84
CA GLU A 105 -17.90 -1.86 14.56
C GLU A 105 -18.87 -0.99 13.74
N VAL A 106 -18.53 -0.78 12.47
CA VAL A 106 -19.32 -0.02 11.52
C VAL A 106 -19.67 -0.94 10.36
N GLU A 107 -20.95 -1.27 10.24
CA GLU A 107 -21.49 -1.95 9.07
C GLU A 107 -21.56 -0.99 7.88
N ILE A 108 -21.18 -1.45 6.70
CA ILE A 108 -21.22 -0.65 5.47
C ILE A 108 -22.53 -1.03 4.74
N LYS A 109 -23.66 -0.46 5.16
CA LYS A 109 -25.00 -0.90 4.71
C LYS A 109 -25.42 -0.30 3.37
N GLU A 110 -25.07 0.96 3.07
CA GLU A 110 -25.52 1.62 1.84
C GLU A 110 -24.48 2.48 1.11
N ILE A 111 -24.73 2.75 -0.19
CA ILE A 111 -23.94 3.64 -1.05
C ILE A 111 -23.77 5.05 -0.47
N LYS A 112 -24.73 5.54 0.31
CA LYS A 112 -24.69 6.87 0.91
C LYS A 112 -23.76 6.95 2.14
N GLU A 113 -23.51 5.84 2.84
CA GLU A 113 -22.52 5.76 3.93
C GLU A 113 -21.08 5.60 3.40
N LYS A 114 -20.91 5.25 2.11
CA LYS A 114 -19.60 5.17 1.41
C LYS A 114 -18.84 6.50 1.34
N GLY A 115 -19.51 7.62 1.62
CA GLY A 115 -18.84 8.93 1.66
C GLY A 115 -18.16 9.24 2.99
N ARG A 116 -18.56 8.59 4.09
CA ARG A 116 -18.15 9.02 5.44
C ARG A 116 -17.06 8.15 6.06
N VAL A 117 -17.02 6.86 5.74
CA VAL A 117 -16.18 5.87 6.44
C VAL A 117 -15.13 5.23 5.52
N VAL A 118 -15.50 4.85 4.30
CA VAL A 118 -14.59 4.21 3.32
C VAL A 118 -14.93 4.66 1.90
N GLN A 119 -13.96 5.24 1.19
CA GLN A 119 -14.16 5.51 -0.24
C GLN A 119 -14.25 4.19 -1.02
N TRP A 120 -15.34 4.04 -1.80
CA TRP A 120 -15.75 2.76 -2.41
C TRP A 120 -14.66 2.09 -3.26
N TYR A 121 -13.84 2.87 -3.96
CA TYR A 121 -12.82 2.40 -4.89
C TYR A 121 -11.67 1.74 -4.13
N LEU A 122 -11.29 2.31 -2.98
CA LEU A 122 -10.29 1.70 -2.10
C LEU A 122 -10.86 0.49 -1.36
N GLY A 123 -12.15 0.57 -1.03
CA GLY A 123 -12.90 -0.44 -0.30
C GLY A 123 -13.35 -1.66 -1.10
N PHE A 124 -13.19 -1.71 -2.42
CA PHE A 124 -13.81 -2.74 -3.26
C PHE A 124 -13.67 -4.20 -2.74
N PRO A 125 -12.51 -4.65 -2.22
CA PRO A 125 -12.32 -6.01 -1.69
C PRO A 125 -12.87 -6.28 -0.30
N LEU A 126 -13.44 -5.27 0.37
CA LEU A 126 -14.31 -5.48 1.54
C LEU A 126 -15.64 -6.10 1.10
N ARG A 127 -15.98 -6.00 -0.19
CA ARG A 127 -17.22 -6.51 -0.76
C ARG A 127 -17.09 -8.00 -1.08
N ASP A 128 -18.07 -8.76 -0.62
CA ASP A 128 -18.31 -10.15 -1.01
C ASP A 128 -19.70 -10.25 -1.65
N GLY A 129 -19.75 -10.35 -2.98
CA GLY A 129 -21.00 -10.26 -3.74
C GLY A 129 -21.71 -8.92 -3.55
N LYS A 130 -22.82 -8.90 -2.80
CA LYS A 130 -23.57 -7.67 -2.45
C LYS A 130 -23.31 -7.19 -1.01
N VAL A 131 -22.66 -7.99 -0.19
CA VAL A 131 -22.43 -7.74 1.24
C VAL A 131 -21.08 -7.09 1.44
N TRP A 132 -20.99 -6.15 2.38
CA TRP A 132 -19.72 -5.53 2.78
C TRP A 132 -19.28 -6.08 4.13
N SER A 133 -17.99 -6.39 4.23
CA SER A 133 -17.38 -6.74 5.51
C SER A 133 -17.36 -5.51 6.42
N PRO A 134 -17.64 -5.66 7.73
CA PRO A 134 -17.58 -4.56 8.67
C PRO A 134 -16.14 -4.05 8.86
N VAL A 135 -16.02 -2.83 9.36
CA VAL A 135 -14.76 -2.21 9.75
C VAL A 135 -14.84 -1.69 11.18
N ARG A 136 -13.70 -1.43 11.83
CA ARG A 136 -13.67 -0.84 13.18
C ARG A 136 -13.08 0.57 13.17
N GLU A 137 -13.79 1.52 13.78
CA GLU A 137 -13.36 2.92 13.93
C GLU A 137 -13.04 3.25 15.39
N GLY A 138 -12.03 4.10 15.62
CA GLY A 138 -11.68 4.56 16.97
C GLY A 138 -10.88 3.54 17.78
N VAL A 139 -10.14 2.64 17.12
CA VAL A 139 -9.23 1.72 17.81
C VAL A 139 -8.07 2.52 18.41
N CYS A 140 -7.78 2.28 19.69
CA CYS A 140 -6.64 2.83 20.40
C CYS A 140 -5.91 1.70 21.13
N PHE A 141 -4.58 1.69 21.07
CA PHE A 141 -3.78 0.67 21.72
C PHE A 141 -2.43 1.21 22.18
N ARG A 142 -1.89 0.60 23.23
CA ARG A 142 -0.55 0.85 23.75
C ARG A 142 0.39 -0.25 23.28
N LEU A 143 1.48 0.15 22.65
CA LEU A 143 2.60 -0.70 22.27
C LEU A 143 3.71 -0.60 23.32
N ARG A 144 4.14 -1.74 23.85
CA ARG A 144 5.34 -1.85 24.68
C ARG A 144 6.38 -2.72 23.98
N LEU A 145 7.57 -2.16 23.81
CA LEU A 145 8.72 -2.87 23.28
C LEU A 145 9.80 -2.99 24.35
N ARG A 146 10.47 -4.13 24.38
CA ARG A 146 11.64 -4.36 25.22
C ARG A 146 12.73 -5.05 24.40
N PHE A 147 13.93 -4.48 24.40
CA PHE A 147 15.05 -4.93 23.57
C PHE A 147 16.40 -4.43 24.13
N PRO A 148 17.53 -5.07 23.79
CA PRO A 148 18.87 -4.60 24.16
C PRO A 148 19.19 -3.22 23.56
N GLU A 149 19.90 -2.34 24.29
CA GLU A 149 20.27 -0.98 23.82
C GLU A 149 21.00 -1.02 22.45
N ALA A 150 21.76 -2.08 22.17
CA ALA A 150 22.43 -2.27 20.87
C ALA A 150 21.47 -2.30 19.67
N LEU A 151 20.20 -2.68 19.86
CA LEU A 151 19.19 -2.73 18.80
C LEU A 151 18.37 -1.44 18.66
N LYS A 152 18.66 -0.42 19.47
CA LYS A 152 17.85 0.79 19.55
C LYS A 152 17.67 1.49 18.22
N GLU A 153 18.74 1.67 17.45
CA GLU A 153 18.65 2.35 16.17
C GLU A 153 17.79 1.56 15.16
N GLU A 154 17.89 0.23 15.18
CA GLU A 154 17.13 -0.65 14.30
C GLU A 154 15.63 -0.63 14.63
N VAL A 155 15.30 -0.69 15.93
CA VAL A 155 13.91 -0.63 16.41
C VAL A 155 13.32 0.77 16.19
N GLU A 156 14.08 1.84 16.42
CA GLU A 156 13.66 3.22 16.11
C GLU A 156 13.37 3.39 14.60
N ALA A 157 14.23 2.86 13.72
CA ALA A 157 14.04 2.91 12.28
C ALA A 157 12.75 2.19 11.85
N ALA A 158 12.54 0.97 12.36
CA ALA A 158 11.36 0.17 12.09
C ALA A 158 10.07 0.86 12.56
N LEU A 159 10.08 1.40 13.79
CA LEU A 159 8.96 2.15 14.35
C LEU A 159 8.66 3.41 13.54
N TRP A 160 9.69 4.20 13.22
CA TRP A 160 9.55 5.41 12.42
C TRP A 160 8.93 5.10 11.06
N ALA A 161 9.42 4.08 10.36
CA ALA A 161 8.91 3.72 9.04
C ALA A 161 7.48 3.17 9.10
N TRP A 162 7.18 2.28 10.06
CA TRP A 162 5.83 1.75 10.25
C TRP A 162 4.81 2.83 10.58
N GLN A 163 5.12 3.73 11.52
CA GLN A 163 4.20 4.81 11.85
C GLN A 163 4.08 5.84 10.72
N THR A 164 5.11 6.06 9.91
CA THR A 164 5.10 7.11 8.86
C THR A 164 4.41 6.65 7.58
N PHE A 165 4.55 5.37 7.21
CA PHE A 165 4.11 4.84 5.91
C PHE A 165 3.17 3.65 6.02
N GLY A 166 3.18 2.96 7.15
CA GLY A 166 2.43 1.74 7.39
C GLY A 166 1.07 1.97 8.02
N GLY A 167 0.53 0.89 8.55
CA GLY A 167 -0.74 0.85 9.26
C GLY A 167 -0.94 -0.52 9.87
N LEU A 168 -2.17 -0.77 10.35
CA LEU A 168 -2.59 -2.05 10.91
C LEU A 168 -3.75 -2.64 10.07
N GLY A 169 -3.84 -3.96 10.02
CA GLY A 169 -4.87 -4.68 9.27
C GLY A 169 -4.55 -4.85 7.79
N ALA A 170 -5.60 -5.14 7.03
CA ALA A 170 -5.56 -5.26 5.59
C ALA A 170 -5.66 -3.88 4.91
N ARG A 171 -5.19 -3.80 3.66
CA ARG A 171 -5.33 -2.60 2.79
C ARG A 171 -4.57 -1.37 3.29
N THR A 172 -3.54 -1.54 4.14
CA THR A 172 -2.70 -0.45 4.66
C THR A 172 -2.07 0.41 3.55
N ARG A 173 -1.69 -0.18 2.40
CA ARG A 173 -1.21 0.58 1.22
C ARG A 173 -2.24 1.53 0.62
N ARG A 174 -3.52 1.40 0.98
CA ARG A 174 -4.62 2.29 0.60
C ARG A 174 -5.10 3.18 1.75
N GLY A 175 -4.37 3.23 2.86
CA GLY A 175 -4.64 4.13 3.97
C GLY A 175 -5.59 3.60 5.03
N PHE A 176 -5.97 2.32 4.99
CA PHE A 176 -6.71 1.68 6.10
C PHE A 176 -5.79 1.43 7.30
N GLY A 177 -6.37 1.49 8.50
CA GLY A 177 -5.66 1.32 9.77
C GLY A 177 -4.44 2.25 9.91
N ALA A 178 -4.54 3.48 9.40
CA ALA A 178 -3.48 4.48 9.52
C ALA A 178 -3.28 4.87 11.00
N LEU A 179 -2.05 4.87 11.48
CA LEU A 179 -1.69 5.15 12.88
C LEU A 179 -1.56 6.67 13.14
N ALA A 180 -1.83 7.11 14.36
CA ALA A 180 -1.38 8.39 14.89
C ALA A 180 -0.74 8.13 16.24
N LEU A 181 0.46 8.63 16.45
CA LEU A 181 1.11 8.60 17.75
C LEU A 181 0.44 9.65 18.63
N GLU A 182 -0.10 9.24 19.77
CA GLU A 182 -0.74 10.15 20.70
C GLU A 182 0.27 11.14 21.28
N GLY A 183 -0.12 12.42 21.37
CA GLY A 183 0.75 13.48 21.89
C GLY A 183 1.85 13.96 20.94
N ALA A 184 1.89 13.46 19.69
CA ALA A 184 2.84 13.91 18.68
C ALA A 184 2.13 14.53 17.47
N PRO A 185 2.67 15.63 16.90
CA PRO A 185 2.14 16.19 15.67
C PRO A 185 2.40 15.26 14.48
N SER A 186 1.55 15.39 13.47
CA SER A 186 1.69 14.66 12.21
C SER A 186 2.81 15.27 11.36
N PRO A 187 3.74 14.47 10.81
CA PRO A 187 4.96 14.97 10.18
C PRO A 187 4.65 15.75 8.90
N ASP A 188 5.47 16.75 8.60
CA ASP A 188 5.47 17.39 7.29
C ASP A 188 6.36 16.63 6.28
N GLU A 189 6.34 17.04 5.01
CA GLU A 189 7.15 16.39 3.98
C GLU A 189 8.66 16.50 4.25
N LYS A 190 9.12 17.60 4.84
CA LYS A 190 10.54 17.82 5.14
C LYS A 190 11.00 16.84 6.22
N GLU A 191 10.23 16.67 7.28
CA GLU A 191 10.52 15.71 8.35
C GLU A 191 10.53 14.27 7.84
N VAL A 192 9.61 13.92 6.93
CA VAL A 192 9.61 12.60 6.29
C VAL A 192 10.89 12.39 5.48
N ARG A 193 11.32 13.38 4.71
CA ARG A 193 12.57 13.34 3.93
C ARG A 193 13.80 13.24 4.83
N GLU A 194 13.82 13.95 5.95
CA GLU A 194 14.89 13.86 6.96
C GLU A 194 14.96 12.46 7.57
N GLY A 195 13.80 11.84 7.87
CA GLY A 195 13.74 10.47 8.35
C GLY A 195 14.28 9.46 7.33
N LEU A 196 13.93 9.60 6.05
CA LEU A 196 14.48 8.75 4.98
C LEU A 196 16.00 8.88 4.89
N LYS A 197 16.54 10.11 4.94
CA LYS A 197 17.99 10.37 4.96
C LYS A 197 18.68 9.78 6.18
N ARG A 198 18.00 9.74 7.32
CA ARG A 198 18.56 9.21 8.57
C ARG A 198 18.61 7.69 8.58
N TYR A 199 17.56 7.03 8.12
CA TYR A 199 17.40 5.58 8.32
C TYR A 199 17.74 4.75 7.09
N SER A 200 17.71 5.34 5.90
CA SER A 200 17.83 4.66 4.61
C SER A 200 19.04 5.13 3.78
N GLN A 201 19.33 4.42 2.68
CA GLN A 201 20.43 4.69 1.74
C GLN A 201 19.96 4.53 0.30
N GLU A 202 20.67 5.15 -0.65
CA GLU A 202 20.34 5.02 -2.09
C GLU A 202 20.72 3.65 -2.66
N GLY A 203 21.77 3.01 -2.15
CA GLY A 203 22.30 1.74 -2.65
C GLY A 203 22.45 0.67 -1.58
N GLY A 204 22.83 -0.55 -2.00
CA GLY A 204 23.03 -1.69 -1.12
C GLY A 204 21.80 -2.58 -0.93
N TRP A 205 20.74 -2.35 -1.70
CA TRP A 205 19.48 -3.11 -1.62
C TRP A 205 19.56 -4.43 -2.36
N PRO A 206 19.07 -5.54 -1.78
CA PRO A 206 18.87 -6.76 -2.53
C PRO A 206 17.86 -6.52 -3.67
N PRO A 207 18.02 -7.17 -4.82
CA PRO A 207 17.02 -7.17 -5.87
C PRO A 207 15.65 -7.58 -5.32
N ASP A 208 14.61 -7.02 -5.89
CA ASP A 208 13.20 -7.38 -5.62
C ASP A 208 12.67 -7.13 -4.20
N VAL A 209 13.49 -6.65 -3.27
CA VAL A 209 13.04 -6.28 -1.91
C VAL A 209 12.39 -4.90 -1.94
N PRO A 210 11.10 -4.76 -1.54
CA PRO A 210 10.45 -3.46 -1.50
C PRO A 210 11.10 -2.52 -0.48
N HIS A 211 11.45 -1.31 -0.89
CA HIS A 211 12.14 -0.36 -0.04
C HIS A 211 11.80 1.12 -0.33
N LEU A 212 12.26 2.01 0.54
CA LEU A 212 12.26 3.46 0.36
C LEU A 212 13.69 3.98 0.53
N THR A 213 14.14 4.83 -0.39
CA THR A 213 15.42 5.54 -0.33
C THR A 213 15.20 7.04 -0.07
N PRO A 214 16.25 7.82 0.23
CA PRO A 214 16.14 9.28 0.29
C PRO A 214 15.60 9.92 -1.01
N GLY A 215 15.84 9.30 -2.16
CA GLY A 215 15.34 9.68 -3.48
C GLY A 215 13.93 9.17 -3.82
N SER A 216 13.32 8.30 -2.99
CA SER A 216 11.99 7.76 -3.27
C SER A 216 10.94 8.86 -3.42
N LEU A 217 9.98 8.59 -4.31
CA LEU A 217 8.89 9.51 -4.58
C LEU A 217 7.93 9.57 -3.39
N VAL A 218 8.01 10.66 -2.63
CA VAL A 218 7.17 10.95 -1.46
C VAL A 218 6.61 12.36 -1.56
N ARG A 219 5.34 12.52 -1.19
CA ARG A 219 4.66 13.81 -1.01
C ARG A 219 3.73 13.83 0.18
N VAL A 220 3.65 14.97 0.86
CA VAL A 220 2.55 15.26 1.80
C VAL A 220 1.61 16.24 1.13
N VAL A 221 0.34 15.86 1.02
CA VAL A 221 -0.68 16.63 0.30
C VAL A 221 -1.77 17.08 1.27
N ASN A 222 -2.24 18.32 1.08
CA ASN A 222 -3.35 18.90 1.85
C ASN A 222 -4.70 18.41 1.28
N LEU A 223 -4.87 17.10 1.29
CA LEU A 223 -6.10 16.43 0.87
C LEU A 223 -6.54 15.45 1.96
N PRO A 224 -7.82 15.47 2.37
CA PRO A 224 -8.38 14.43 3.20
C PRO A 224 -8.31 13.09 2.44
N TRP A 225 -8.25 11.98 3.20
CA TRP A 225 -8.09 10.63 2.62
C TRP A 225 -9.11 10.31 1.53
N ARG A 226 -10.35 10.75 1.72
CA ARG A 226 -11.42 10.61 0.73
C ARG A 226 -11.11 11.35 -0.58
N ALA A 227 -10.69 12.61 -0.52
CA ALA A 227 -10.39 13.38 -1.72
C ALA A 227 -9.18 12.79 -2.48
N LEU A 228 -8.18 12.29 -1.76
CA LEU A 228 -7.06 11.56 -2.36
C LEU A 228 -7.55 10.29 -3.09
N ALA A 229 -8.45 9.53 -2.47
CA ALA A 229 -9.06 8.34 -3.07
C ALA A 229 -9.88 8.67 -4.34
N GLU A 230 -10.64 9.76 -4.32
CA GLU A 230 -11.41 10.25 -5.48
C GLU A 230 -10.48 10.69 -6.63
N ARG A 231 -9.37 11.40 -6.33
CA ARG A 231 -8.35 11.72 -7.34
C ARG A 231 -7.69 10.48 -7.91
N TYR A 232 -7.36 9.50 -7.07
CA TYR A 232 -6.81 8.22 -7.52
C TYR A 232 -7.77 7.44 -8.42
N GLN A 233 -9.05 7.40 -8.06
CA GLN A 233 -10.08 6.80 -8.89
C GLN A 233 -10.20 7.52 -10.23
N ALA A 234 -10.32 8.84 -10.22
CA ALA A 234 -10.44 9.66 -11.44
C ALA A 234 -9.25 9.43 -12.38
N PHE A 235 -8.02 9.39 -11.84
CA PHE A 235 -6.82 9.10 -12.60
C PHE A 235 -6.87 7.71 -13.27
N ARG A 236 -7.18 6.65 -12.51
CA ARG A 236 -7.22 5.26 -13.02
C ARG A 236 -8.40 4.95 -13.93
N GLN A 237 -9.44 5.78 -13.88
CA GLN A 237 -10.66 5.65 -14.65
C GLN A 237 -10.84 6.80 -15.64
N ASP A 238 -9.75 7.50 -16.02
CA ASP A 238 -9.81 8.62 -16.97
C ASP A 238 -10.49 8.20 -18.28
N ARG A 239 -11.45 9.05 -18.68
CA ARG A 239 -12.43 8.78 -19.73
C ARG A 239 -12.78 10.07 -20.44
N ASN A 240 -13.19 9.94 -21.70
CA ASN A 240 -13.84 11.01 -22.44
C ASN A 240 -15.20 11.37 -21.80
N PRO A 241 -15.71 12.59 -22.05
CA PRO A 241 -17.07 12.96 -21.67
C PRO A 241 -18.08 11.92 -22.14
N GLY A 242 -19.02 11.59 -21.26
CA GLY A 242 -20.11 10.66 -21.54
C GLY A 242 -21.36 11.36 -22.08
N GLN A 243 -22.43 10.59 -22.24
CA GLN A 243 -23.78 11.11 -22.51
C GLN A 243 -24.70 10.79 -21.32
N GLY A 244 -25.21 11.82 -20.65
CA GLY A 244 -26.02 11.66 -19.44
C GLY A 244 -25.30 10.85 -18.36
N ASN A 245 -25.95 9.80 -17.86
CA ASN A 245 -25.39 8.89 -16.85
C ASN A 245 -24.45 7.81 -17.43
N GLN A 246 -24.21 7.81 -18.74
CA GLN A 246 -23.33 6.82 -19.37
C GLN A 246 -21.89 7.34 -19.42
N PRO A 247 -20.93 6.67 -18.78
CA PRO A 247 -19.54 7.08 -18.84
C PRO A 247 -19.02 6.95 -20.27
N GLY A 248 -18.20 7.92 -20.70
CA GLY A 248 -17.56 7.87 -22.01
C GLY A 248 -16.45 6.83 -22.09
N ARG A 249 -15.84 6.76 -23.28
CA ARG A 249 -14.75 5.81 -23.60
C ARG A 249 -13.54 6.06 -22.70
N SER A 250 -12.88 4.99 -22.26
CA SER A 250 -11.62 5.13 -21.51
C SER A 250 -10.54 5.76 -22.36
N ARG A 251 -9.74 6.63 -21.76
CA ARG A 251 -8.52 7.20 -22.34
C ARG A 251 -7.28 6.35 -22.07
N TRP A 252 -7.45 5.25 -21.34
CA TRP A 252 -6.42 4.25 -21.17
C TRP A 252 -6.48 3.22 -22.32
N PRO A 253 -5.33 2.66 -22.75
CA PRO A 253 -5.27 1.76 -23.91
C PRO A 253 -5.88 0.38 -23.68
N GLU A 254 -5.95 -0.10 -22.43
CA GLU A 254 -6.18 -1.53 -22.18
C GLU A 254 -7.53 -2.05 -22.68
N PRO A 255 -8.67 -1.33 -22.53
CA PRO A 255 -9.93 -1.83 -23.06
C PRO A 255 -9.92 -2.04 -24.57
N ASP A 256 -9.18 -1.21 -25.31
CA ASP A 256 -9.02 -1.36 -26.75
C ASP A 256 -8.08 -2.51 -27.09
N GLU A 257 -7.02 -2.70 -26.30
CA GLU A 257 -6.11 -3.81 -26.51
C GLU A 257 -6.75 -5.16 -26.18
N VAL A 258 -7.58 -5.26 -25.13
CA VAL A 258 -8.37 -6.46 -24.85
C VAL A 258 -9.27 -6.82 -26.05
N ARG A 259 -9.95 -5.82 -26.63
CA ARG A 259 -10.78 -6.02 -27.83
C ARG A 259 -9.99 -6.54 -29.02
N ARG A 260 -8.79 -6.02 -29.26
CA ARG A 260 -7.90 -6.51 -30.33
C ARG A 260 -7.44 -7.94 -30.07
N LEU A 261 -7.00 -8.24 -28.84
CA LEU A 261 -6.45 -9.55 -28.51
C LEU A 261 -7.48 -10.68 -28.56
N GLN A 262 -8.74 -10.37 -28.22
CA GLN A 262 -9.89 -11.28 -28.35
C GLN A 262 -10.59 -11.23 -29.72
N ASN A 263 -10.17 -10.32 -30.63
CA ASN A 263 -10.80 -10.06 -31.92
C ASN A 263 -12.33 -9.86 -31.82
N ARG A 264 -12.76 -9.09 -30.82
CA ARG A 264 -14.19 -8.91 -30.48
C ARG A 264 -14.44 -7.51 -29.95
N HIS A 265 -15.46 -6.82 -30.46
CA HIS A 265 -15.88 -5.52 -29.96
C HIS A 265 -17.34 -5.20 -30.36
N ALA A 266 -18.02 -4.40 -29.54
CA ALA A 266 -19.31 -3.85 -29.93
C ALA A 266 -19.15 -2.90 -31.13
N GLN A 267 -20.17 -2.78 -31.98
CA GLN A 267 -20.14 -1.91 -33.17
C GLN A 267 -19.79 -0.45 -32.85
N LYS A 268 -20.27 0.06 -31.70
CA LYS A 268 -19.99 1.41 -31.22
C LYS A 268 -18.61 1.58 -30.56
N HIS A 269 -17.87 0.48 -30.34
CA HIS A 269 -16.59 0.47 -29.62
C HIS A 269 -15.43 -0.12 -30.45
N PRO A 270 -15.24 0.23 -31.75
CA PRO A 270 -14.09 -0.24 -32.51
C PRO A 270 -12.79 0.27 -31.88
N PRO A 271 -11.76 -0.57 -31.65
CA PRO A 271 -10.50 -0.17 -31.03
C PRO A 271 -9.80 0.97 -31.80
N CYS A 272 -9.56 2.11 -31.14
CA CYS A 272 -8.96 3.29 -31.77
C CYS A 272 -7.70 3.81 -31.05
N HIS A 273 -7.47 3.43 -29.79
CA HIS A 273 -6.31 3.89 -29.03
C HIS A 273 -5.01 3.36 -29.65
N PRO A 274 -4.00 4.19 -29.99
CA PRO A 274 -2.82 3.75 -30.75
C PRO A 274 -1.90 2.82 -29.94
N VAL A 275 -1.78 3.06 -28.64
CA VAL A 275 -0.96 2.21 -27.74
C VAL A 275 -1.61 0.84 -27.52
N ARG A 276 -0.77 -0.20 -27.57
CA ARG A 276 -1.14 -1.63 -27.45
C ARG A 276 -0.53 -2.28 -26.20
N LYS A 277 -0.71 -1.66 -25.04
CA LYS A 277 -0.07 -2.03 -23.78
C LYS A 277 -1.00 -1.89 -22.58
N PHE A 278 -0.53 -2.36 -21.42
CA PHE A 278 -1.28 -2.45 -20.16
C PHE A 278 -0.69 -1.61 -19.01
N PRO A 279 -0.48 -0.29 -19.18
CA PRO A 279 0.23 0.54 -18.21
C PRO A 279 -0.43 0.60 -16.83
N ARG A 280 -1.75 0.41 -16.69
CA ARG A 280 -2.36 0.36 -15.35
C ARG A 280 -1.88 -0.82 -14.52
N GLY A 281 -1.26 -1.85 -15.12
CA GLY A 281 -0.61 -2.95 -14.40
C GLY A 281 0.48 -2.48 -13.43
N GLN A 282 1.07 -1.31 -13.67
CA GLN A 282 2.03 -0.64 -12.78
C GLN A 282 1.43 -0.29 -11.40
N PHE A 283 0.09 -0.15 -11.30
CA PHE A 283 -0.60 0.06 -10.02
C PHE A 283 -0.83 -1.24 -9.23
N GLY A 284 -0.31 -2.37 -9.70
CA GLY A 284 -0.48 -3.69 -9.11
C GLY A 284 -1.47 -4.57 -9.89
N LEU A 285 -1.38 -5.87 -9.62
CA LEU A 285 -2.11 -6.95 -10.26
C LEU A 285 -2.86 -7.79 -9.21
N PRO A 286 -3.99 -8.44 -9.58
CA PRO A 286 -4.59 -8.46 -10.91
C PRO A 286 -5.44 -7.21 -11.22
N ILE A 287 -5.74 -7.02 -12.51
CA ILE A 287 -6.74 -6.06 -13.00
C ILE A 287 -7.77 -6.82 -13.83
N ILE A 288 -9.03 -6.75 -13.44
CA ILE A 288 -10.13 -7.38 -14.16
C ILE A 288 -10.77 -6.33 -15.08
N PHE A 289 -10.94 -6.69 -16.35
CA PHE A 289 -11.63 -5.90 -17.36
C PHE A 289 -13.01 -6.47 -17.58
N HIS A 290 -14.04 -5.67 -17.25
CA HIS A 290 -15.43 -5.99 -17.49
C HIS A 290 -15.99 -5.15 -18.63
N PHE A 291 -16.70 -5.79 -19.56
CA PHE A 291 -17.42 -5.14 -20.65
C PHE A 291 -18.92 -5.39 -20.51
N LYS A 292 -19.73 -4.35 -20.79
CA LYS A 292 -21.19 -4.40 -20.54
C LYS A 292 -22.03 -4.52 -21.81
N ASP A 293 -21.45 -4.21 -22.97
CA ASP A 293 -22.22 -4.03 -24.21
C ASP A 293 -22.22 -5.32 -25.03
N GLY A 294 -23.36 -5.65 -25.64
CA GLY A 294 -23.47 -6.79 -26.54
C GLY A 294 -22.46 -6.68 -27.69
N GLY A 295 -21.72 -7.77 -27.94
CA GLY A 295 -20.66 -7.82 -28.94
C GLY A 295 -19.27 -7.43 -28.43
N ASP A 296 -19.14 -6.85 -27.24
CA ASP A 296 -17.82 -6.65 -26.61
C ASP A 296 -17.20 -7.99 -26.13
N PRO A 297 -15.88 -7.99 -25.83
CA PRO A 297 -15.14 -9.12 -25.27
C PRO A 297 -15.78 -9.76 -24.04
N GLU A 298 -15.43 -11.01 -23.76
CA GLU A 298 -15.66 -11.59 -22.43
C GLU A 298 -14.69 -10.98 -21.41
N ASP A 299 -15.00 -11.18 -20.13
CA ASP A 299 -14.18 -10.70 -19.03
C ASP A 299 -12.74 -11.24 -19.14
N ALA A 300 -11.77 -10.35 -18.97
CA ALA A 300 -10.36 -10.67 -19.04
C ALA A 300 -9.62 -10.19 -17.79
N THR A 301 -8.61 -10.95 -17.35
CA THR A 301 -7.80 -10.61 -16.18
C THR A 301 -6.34 -10.42 -16.58
N LEU A 302 -5.80 -9.23 -16.29
CA LEU A 302 -4.37 -8.95 -16.32
C LEU A 302 -3.76 -9.44 -15.01
N GLN A 303 -2.82 -10.38 -15.07
CA GLN A 303 -2.15 -10.95 -13.91
C GLN A 303 -0.70 -11.33 -14.24
N GLY A 304 0.09 -11.70 -13.23
CA GLY A 304 1.44 -12.20 -13.50
C GLY A 304 1.40 -13.60 -14.11
N GLN A 305 2.44 -13.91 -14.88
CA GLN A 305 2.53 -15.19 -15.60
C GLN A 305 2.78 -16.36 -14.65
N GLU A 306 3.71 -16.19 -13.71
CA GLU A 306 4.08 -17.20 -12.69
C GLU A 306 3.42 -16.94 -11.33
N ALA A 307 3.00 -15.70 -11.07
CA ALA A 307 2.34 -15.30 -9.83
C ALA A 307 1.16 -14.37 -10.13
N ASP A 308 -0.06 -14.79 -9.77
CA ASP A 308 -1.29 -14.06 -10.13
C ASP A 308 -1.35 -12.63 -9.58
N ARG A 309 -0.66 -12.35 -8.46
CA ARG A 309 -0.80 -11.09 -7.71
C ARG A 309 0.54 -10.37 -7.60
N LEU A 310 0.50 -9.06 -7.83
CA LEU A 310 1.59 -8.15 -7.54
C LEU A 310 1.02 -6.95 -6.80
N ALA A 311 1.44 -6.74 -5.56
CA ALA A 311 0.87 -5.69 -4.72
C ALA A 311 1.32 -4.30 -5.19
N SER A 312 0.41 -3.33 -5.18
CA SER A 312 0.69 -1.94 -5.59
C SER A 312 1.87 -1.35 -4.80
N PRO A 313 2.85 -0.71 -5.45
CA PRO A 313 3.91 0.00 -4.75
C PRO A 313 3.46 1.36 -4.18
N LEU A 314 2.31 1.87 -4.64
CA LEU A 314 1.73 3.13 -4.18
C LEU A 314 1.12 2.98 -2.78
N LEU A 315 1.56 3.85 -1.88
CA LEU A 315 1.12 3.93 -0.50
C LEU A 315 0.30 5.21 -0.30
N PHE A 316 -0.88 5.08 0.30
CA PHE A 316 -1.63 6.19 0.86
C PHE A 316 -1.58 6.10 2.37
N ARG A 317 -1.26 7.22 3.01
CA ARG A 317 -1.14 7.28 4.45
C ARG A 317 -1.74 8.57 5.00
N PRO A 318 -3.02 8.56 5.41
CA PRO A 318 -3.65 9.67 6.10
C PRO A 318 -2.82 10.05 7.32
N LEU A 319 -2.47 11.33 7.48
CA LEU A 319 -1.69 11.81 8.61
C LEU A 319 -2.58 12.48 9.64
N ASP A 320 -3.64 13.14 9.19
CA ASP A 320 -4.71 13.72 10.00
C ASP A 320 -5.97 13.85 9.13
N GLU A 321 -6.97 14.59 9.59
CA GLU A 321 -8.24 14.77 8.88
C GLU A 321 -8.07 15.46 7.51
N GLY A 322 -7.07 16.33 7.36
CA GLY A 322 -6.90 17.18 6.17
C GLY A 322 -5.70 16.83 5.30
N ARG A 323 -4.79 15.99 5.78
CA ARG A 323 -3.53 15.69 5.08
C ARG A 323 -3.30 14.20 4.89
N CYS A 324 -2.71 13.87 3.76
CA CYS A 324 -2.24 12.52 3.45
C CYS A 324 -0.78 12.55 2.98
N LEU A 325 -0.02 11.56 3.41
CA LEU A 325 1.23 11.18 2.77
C LEU A 325 0.95 10.21 1.62
N VAL A 326 1.65 10.43 0.51
CA VAL A 326 1.69 9.51 -0.63
C VAL A 326 3.14 9.16 -0.90
N ALA A 327 3.43 7.86 -1.01
CA ALA A 327 4.77 7.37 -1.28
C ALA A 327 4.72 6.22 -2.30
N VAL A 328 5.83 6.02 -3.01
CA VAL A 328 6.00 4.88 -3.91
C VAL A 328 7.17 4.05 -3.41
N LEU A 329 6.92 2.77 -3.11
CA LEU A 329 7.97 1.80 -2.83
C LEU A 329 8.78 1.50 -4.09
N GLU A 330 10.10 1.50 -3.97
CA GLU A 330 10.97 0.88 -4.94
C GLU A 330 10.80 -0.63 -4.83
N ALA A 331 10.26 -1.24 -5.88
CA ALA A 331 9.90 -2.65 -5.92
C ALA A 331 9.70 -3.06 -7.39
N PRO A 332 9.83 -4.36 -7.71
CA PRO A 332 9.58 -4.86 -9.06
C PRO A 332 8.21 -4.41 -9.55
N ARG A 333 8.20 -3.85 -10.77
CA ARG A 333 6.99 -3.37 -11.44
C ARG A 333 6.32 -4.46 -12.28
N VAL A 334 7.05 -5.53 -12.55
CA VAL A 334 6.64 -6.69 -13.33
C VAL A 334 6.95 -7.93 -12.49
N PRO A 335 6.02 -8.89 -12.34
CA PRO A 335 6.29 -10.11 -11.61
C PRO A 335 7.20 -11.05 -12.41
N PRO A 336 7.81 -12.07 -11.77
CA PRO A 336 8.56 -13.11 -12.46
C PRO A 336 7.75 -13.73 -13.60
N GLY A 337 8.43 -14.00 -14.72
CA GLY A 337 7.81 -14.50 -15.96
C GLY A 337 7.00 -13.47 -16.77
N GLY A 338 6.85 -12.24 -16.28
CA GLY A 338 6.13 -11.18 -17.00
C GLY A 338 4.63 -11.12 -16.71
N VAL A 339 3.90 -10.36 -17.53
CA VAL A 339 2.46 -10.13 -17.36
C VAL A 339 1.68 -10.82 -18.47
N VAL A 340 0.57 -11.46 -18.12
CA VAL A 340 -0.34 -12.16 -19.03
C VAL A 340 -1.75 -11.58 -18.92
N LEU A 341 -2.41 -11.40 -20.05
CA LEU A 341 -3.87 -11.21 -20.12
C LEU A 341 -4.52 -12.57 -20.32
N ARG A 342 -5.36 -13.02 -19.38
CA ARG A 342 -6.12 -14.28 -19.46
C ARG A 342 -7.60 -14.03 -19.72
N TRP A 343 -8.19 -14.83 -20.58
CA TRP A 343 -9.64 -14.91 -20.85
C TRP A 343 -9.97 -16.35 -21.28
N GLY A 344 -11.14 -16.86 -20.85
CA GLY A 344 -11.48 -18.28 -21.02
C GLY A 344 -10.36 -19.19 -20.51
N ASN A 345 -9.96 -20.17 -21.34
CA ASN A 345 -8.85 -21.10 -21.06
C ASN A 345 -7.50 -20.62 -21.63
N GLY A 346 -7.44 -19.43 -22.22
CA GLY A 346 -6.27 -18.91 -22.91
C GLY A 346 -5.57 -17.76 -22.18
N GLY A 347 -4.42 -17.35 -22.71
CA GLY A 347 -3.77 -16.11 -22.31
C GLY A 347 -2.73 -15.65 -23.32
N LYS A 348 -2.43 -14.35 -23.32
CA LYS A 348 -1.35 -13.74 -24.11
C LYS A 348 -0.44 -12.93 -23.21
N SER A 349 0.87 -13.09 -23.36
CA SER A 349 1.85 -12.24 -22.69
C SER A 349 1.75 -10.82 -23.24
N VAL A 350 1.82 -9.84 -22.35
CA VAL A 350 1.60 -8.42 -22.65
C VAL A 350 2.60 -7.53 -21.91
N GLN A 351 2.76 -6.31 -22.39
CA GLN A 351 3.69 -5.33 -21.83
C GLN A 351 2.97 -4.26 -21.01
N VAL A 352 3.57 -3.85 -19.89
CA VAL A 352 3.04 -2.81 -18.99
C VAL A 352 3.90 -1.54 -18.96
N GLU A 353 5.07 -1.57 -19.57
CA GLU A 353 6.01 -0.43 -19.60
C GLU A 353 5.83 0.37 -20.89
N LEU A 354 5.83 1.69 -20.77
CA LEU A 354 5.61 2.61 -21.88
C LEU A 354 6.92 3.22 -22.37
N THR A 355 7.05 3.39 -23.68
CA THR A 355 8.03 4.31 -24.25
C THR A 355 7.57 5.77 -24.10
N PRO A 356 8.47 6.76 -24.21
CA PRO A 356 8.07 8.18 -24.17
C PRO A 356 7.02 8.53 -25.23
N GLN A 357 7.10 7.94 -26.43
CA GLN A 357 6.13 8.14 -27.51
C GLN A 357 4.76 7.57 -27.11
N GLU A 358 4.70 6.36 -26.58
CA GLU A 358 3.43 5.75 -26.14
C GLU A 358 2.83 6.51 -24.95
N ALA A 359 3.64 7.00 -24.03
CA ALA A 359 3.17 7.81 -22.90
C ALA A 359 2.58 9.15 -23.33
N ALA A 360 3.04 9.72 -24.46
CA ALA A 360 2.48 10.96 -25.01
C ALA A 360 1.06 10.77 -25.56
N GLU A 361 0.71 9.55 -25.99
CA GLU A 361 -0.62 9.19 -26.50
C GLU A 361 -1.65 8.93 -25.38
N ILE A 362 -1.24 8.96 -24.12
CA ILE A 362 -2.11 8.73 -22.96
C ILE A 362 -2.22 10.04 -22.16
N PRO A 363 -3.27 10.86 -22.37
CA PRO A 363 -3.32 12.24 -21.87
C PRO A 363 -3.13 12.38 -20.36
N VAL A 364 -3.71 11.47 -19.57
CA VAL A 364 -3.62 11.49 -18.10
C VAL A 364 -2.19 11.34 -17.58
N LEU A 365 -1.27 10.77 -18.37
CA LEU A 365 0.12 10.58 -18.00
C LEU A 365 0.99 11.83 -18.19
N LYS A 366 0.51 12.85 -18.92
CA LYS A 366 1.28 14.07 -19.23
C LYS A 366 2.71 13.75 -19.72
N ARG A 367 2.83 12.81 -20.68
CA ARG A 367 4.09 12.31 -21.28
C ARG A 367 5.04 11.54 -20.35
N LYS A 368 4.60 11.14 -19.16
CA LYS A 368 5.42 10.34 -18.25
C LYS A 368 5.25 8.85 -18.51
N THR A 369 6.37 8.15 -18.61
CA THR A 369 6.38 6.70 -18.83
C THR A 369 5.98 5.90 -17.60
N ASP A 370 6.15 6.46 -16.40
CA ASP A 370 5.72 5.86 -15.14
C ASP A 370 4.34 6.43 -14.70
N PRO A 371 3.27 5.61 -14.73
CA PRO A 371 1.95 6.00 -14.25
C PRO A 371 1.89 6.37 -12.77
N LEU A 372 2.72 5.77 -11.92
CA LEU A 372 2.77 6.07 -10.48
C LEU A 372 3.31 7.48 -10.26
N ARG A 373 4.45 7.81 -10.90
CA ARG A 373 5.00 9.17 -10.89
C ARG A 373 4.02 10.19 -11.46
N ALA A 374 3.38 9.87 -12.59
CA ALA A 374 2.37 10.75 -13.19
C ALA A 374 1.22 11.05 -12.23
N PHE A 375 0.74 10.04 -11.50
CA PHE A 375 -0.29 10.23 -10.49
C PHE A 375 0.21 11.10 -9.32
N VAL A 376 1.35 10.77 -8.71
CA VAL A 376 1.83 11.50 -7.52
C VAL A 376 2.13 12.96 -7.84
N GLU A 377 2.69 13.27 -9.00
CA GLU A 377 2.95 14.65 -9.43
C GLU A 377 1.68 15.42 -9.85
N SER A 378 0.56 14.73 -10.04
CA SER A 378 -0.74 15.36 -10.31
C SER A 378 -1.50 15.77 -9.04
N LEU A 379 -1.00 15.39 -7.86
CA LEU A 379 -1.65 15.64 -6.57
C LEU A 379 -1.41 17.05 -6.04
#